data_AF-C4L6H7-F1
#
_entry.id   AF-C4L6H7-F1
#
_cell.length_a   1.000
_cell.length_b   1.000
_cell.length_c   1.000
_cell.angle_alpha   90.00
_cell.angle_beta   90.00
_cell.angle_gamma   90.00
#
_symmetry.space_group_name_H-M   'P 1'
#
loop_
_entity.id
_entity.type
_entity.pdbx_description
1 polymer ?
#
loop_
_entity_poly.entity_id
_entity_poly.type
_entity_poly.pdbx_seq_one_letter_code
_entity_poly.pdbx_strand_id
1 'polypeptide(L)' 'MKHVSLFLLLFFITAMFIYVVSLTAPQLLVPIVYLAIVALIGIIGYLLKVYVMKR' A
#
# COMPACT_ATOMS: atom_id res chain seq x y z
N MET A 1 20.32 3.62 -2.97
CA MET A 1 20.28 4.48 -1.76
C MET A 1 19.06 5.43 -1.73
N LYS A 2 18.83 6.31 -2.73
CA LYS A 2 17.69 7.28 -2.71
C LYS A 2 16.29 6.64 -2.63
N HIS A 3 16.07 5.50 -3.29
CA HIS A 3 14.78 4.80 -3.25
C HIS A 3 14.45 4.17 -1.89
N VAL A 4 15.47 3.81 -1.10
CA VAL A 4 15.28 3.19 0.23
C VAL A 4 14.74 4.22 1.21
N SER A 5 15.26 5.45 1.16
CA SER A 5 14.77 6.58 1.97
C SER A 5 13.34 6.96 1.60
N LEU A 6 13.01 6.99 0.30
CA LEU A 6 11.65 7.30 -0.15
C LEU A 6 10.63 6.22 0.29
N PHE A 7 11.03 4.94 0.22
CA PHE A 7 10.22 3.81 0.66
C PHE A 7 9.97 3.86 2.18
N LEU A 8 11.00 4.14 2.97
CA LEU A 8 10.89 4.31 4.42
C LEU A 8 9.95 5.47 4.79
N LEU A 9 10.03 6.58 4.06
CA LEU A 9 9.18 7.75 4.28
C LEU A 9 7.70 7.43 3.97
N LEU A 10 7.44 6.77 2.84
CA LEU A 10 6.09 6.31 2.48
C LEU A 10 5.54 5.29 3.49
N PHE A 11 6.37 4.37 3.95
CA PHE A 11 6.01 3.40 4.98
C PHE A 11 5.62 4.11 6.28
N PHE A 12 6.41 5.09 6.72
CA PHE A 12 6.17 5.83 7.95
C PHE A 12 4.87 6.64 7.90
N ILE A 13 4.61 7.33 6.78
CA ILE A 13 3.37 8.08 6.56
C ILE A 13 2.16 7.15 6.60
N THR A 14 2.25 6.01 5.90
CA THR A 14 1.16 5.03 5.85
C THR A 14 0.88 4.45 7.23
N ALA A 15 1.92 4.14 8.00
CA ALA A 15 1.80 3.64 9.36
C ALA A 15 1.17 4.68 10.31
N MET A 16 1.57 5.95 10.22
CA MET A 16 0.91 7.04 10.97
C MET A 16 -0.57 7.16 10.61
N PHE A 17 -0.91 7.09 9.33
CA PHE A 17 -2.30 7.19 8.89
C PHE A 17 -3.15 6.05 9.44
N ILE A 18 -2.66 4.81 9.38
CA ILE A 18 -3.33 3.63 9.96
C ILE A 18 -3.49 3.80 11.48
N TYR A 19 -2.48 4.31 12.16
CA TYR A 19 -2.52 4.55 13.61
C TYR A 19 -3.58 5.60 13.99
N VAL A 20 -3.64 6.72 13.26
CA VAL A 20 -4.66 7.75 13.49
C VAL A 20 -6.06 7.21 13.24
N VAL A 21 -6.26 6.45 12.16
CA VAL A 21 -7.56 5.82 11.88
C VAL A 21 -7.93 4.80 12.96
N SER A 22 -6.97 4.03 13.46
CA SER A 22 -7.19 3.08 14.57
C SER A 22 -7.75 3.78 15.81
N LEU A 23 -7.26 4.98 16.12
CA LEU A 23 -7.71 5.76 17.27
C LEU A 23 -9.05 6.49 17.04
N THR A 24 -9.29 6.97 15.83
CA THR A 24 -10.43 7.86 15.52
C THR A 24 -11.65 7.15 14.97
N ALA A 25 -11.45 6.06 14.21
CA ALA A 25 -12.50 5.31 13.54
C ALA A 25 -12.07 3.84 13.35
N PRO A 26 -11.96 3.06 14.44
CA PRO A 26 -11.47 1.68 14.39
C PRO A 26 -12.31 0.77 13.50
N GLN A 27 -13.61 1.05 13.32
CA GLN A 27 -14.45 0.30 12.38
C GLN A 27 -14.00 0.43 10.91
N LEU A 28 -13.22 1.47 10.56
CA LEU A 28 -12.70 1.68 9.22
C LEU A 28 -11.35 0.98 8.96
N LEU A 29 -10.70 0.40 9.99
CA LEU A 29 -9.45 -0.32 9.81
C LEU A 29 -9.59 -1.50 8.84
N VAL A 30 -10.64 -2.31 9.02
CA VAL A 30 -10.90 -3.48 8.18
C VAL A 30 -11.08 -3.09 6.71
N PRO A 31 -11.98 -2.16 6.33
CA PRO A 31 -12.13 -1.77 4.92
C PRO A 31 -10.86 -1.12 4.33
N ILE A 32 -10.09 -0.36 5.12
CA ILE A 32 -8.82 0.22 4.66
C ILE A 32 -7.78 -0.86 4.36
N VAL A 33 -7.67 -1.88 5.22
CA VAL A 33 -6.77 -3.02 4.99
C VAL A 33 -7.20 -3.79 3.73
N TYR A 34 -8.51 -4.01 3.54
CA TYR A 34 -9.02 -4.62 2.31
C TYR A 34 -8.66 -3.79 1.06
N LEU A 35 -8.83 -2.47 1.10
CA LEU A 35 -8.41 -1.57 0.02
C LEU A 35 -6.91 -1.68 -0.27
N ALA A 36 -6.07 -1.75 0.76
CA ALA A 36 -4.63 -1.91 0.60
C ALA A 36 -4.27 -3.24 -0.08
N ILE A 37 -4.93 -4.34 0.30
CA ILE A 37 -4.73 -5.66 -0.32
C ILE A 37 -5.16 -5.64 -1.80
N VAL A 38 -6.33 -5.08 -2.11
CA VAL A 38 -6.84 -4.98 -3.48
C VAL A 38 -5.90 -4.13 -4.35
N ALA A 39 -5.40 -3.01 -3.83
CA ALA A 39 -4.41 -2.19 -4.52
C ALA A 39 -3.12 -2.96 -4.80
N LEU A 40 -2.63 -3.74 -3.82
CA LEU A 40 -1.44 -4.57 -3.98
C LEU A 40 -1.62 -5.61 -5.09
N ILE A 41 -2.76 -6.31 -5.10
CA ILE A 41 -3.10 -7.29 -6.14
C ILE A 41 -3.16 -6.62 -7.52
N GLY A 42 -3.76 -5.43 -7.62
CA GLY A 42 -3.83 -4.67 -8.87
C GLY A 42 -2.44 -4.29 -9.40
N ILE A 43 -1.55 -3.83 -8.51
CA ILE A 43 -0.16 -3.50 -8.85
C ILE A 43 0.59 -4.76 -9.34
N ILE A 44 0.46 -5.87 -8.63
CA ILE A 44 1.07 -7.16 -9.02
C ILE A 44 0.55 -7.61 -10.40
N GLY A 45 -0.77 -7.54 -10.62
CA GLY A 45 -1.38 -7.88 -11.90
C GLY A 45 -0.88 -6.99 -13.05
N TYR A 46 -0.74 -5.69 -12.81
CA TYR A 46 -0.15 -4.76 -13.78
C TYR A 46 1.31 -5.09 -14.09
N LEU A 47 2.13 -5.33 -13.07
CA LEU A 47 3.52 -5.75 -13.21
C LEU A 47 3.63 -7.05 -14.01
N LEU A 48 2.77 -8.03 -13.73
CA LEU A 48 2.73 -9.30 -14.45
C LEU A 48 2.37 -9.09 -15.92
N LYS A 49 1.36 -8.26 -16.21
CA LYS A 49 0.97 -7.90 -17.58
C LYS A 49 2.11 -7.24 -18.34
N VAL A 50 2.78 -6.26 -17.73
CA VAL A 50 3.95 -5.59 -18.33
C VAL A 50 5.09 -6.57 -18.59
N TYR A 51 5.32 -7.52 -17.68
CA TYR A 51 6.34 -8.55 -17.85
C TYR A 51 6.01 -9.51 -19.00
N VAL A 52 4.74 -9.92 -19.13
CA VAL A 52 4.27 -10.79 -20.22
C VAL A 52 4.30 -10.08 -21.57
N MET A 53 3.88 -8.81 -21.66
CA MET A 53 3.90 -8.04 -22.92
C MET A 53 5.30 -7.59 -23.36
N LYS A 54 6.29 -7.62 -22.46
CA LYS A 54 7.71 -7.38 -22.80
C LYS A 54 8.45 -8.65 -23.22
N ARG A 55 7.80 -9.82 -23.18
CA ARG A 55 8.30 -11.03 -23.84
C ARG A 55 7.78 -11.13 -25.26
#